data_AF-A0A380E0E8-F1
#
_entry.id   AF-A0A380E0E8-F1
#
_cell.length_a   1.000
_cell.length_b   1.000
_cell.length_c   1.000
_cell.angle_alpha   90.00
_cell.angle_beta   90.00
_cell.angle_gamma   90.00
#
_symmetry.space_group_name_H-M   'P 1'
#
loop_
_entity.id
_entity.type
_entity.pdbx_description
1 polymer ?
#
loop_
_entity_poly.entity_id
_entity_poly.type
_entity_poly.pdbx_seq_one_letter_code
_entity_poly.pdbx_strand_id
1 'polypeptide(L)' 'MFIIDSQALKRSIDLIKKVEPDFVEVLPGVASKAIHHIQKETNTQVIAGGLINTIDEVNEAVKNGAKYVTTSYDKLW' A
#
# COMPACT_ATOMS: atom_id res chain seq x y z
N MET A 1 -3.25 -6.93 1.35
CA MET A 1 -1.93 -7.54 1.63
C MET A 1 -1.42 -7.01 2.94
N PHE A 2 -1.03 -7.89 3.85
CA PHE A 2 -0.62 -7.52 5.21
C PHE A 2 0.90 -7.58 5.30
N ILE A 3 1.55 -6.43 5.49
CA ILE A 3 3.01 -6.30 5.45
C ILE A 3 3.54 -6.27 6.89
N ILE A 4 3.93 -7.45 7.36
CA ILE A 4 4.49 -7.65 8.71
C ILE A 4 6.01 -7.48 8.70
N ASP A 5 6.65 -8.05 7.68
CA ASP A 5 8.09 -8.09 7.53
C ASP A 5 8.50 -8.15 6.04
N SER A 6 9.81 -8.25 5.80
CA SER A 6 10.37 -8.33 4.45
C SER A 6 10.03 -9.64 3.71
N GLN A 7 9.79 -10.74 4.42
CA GLN A 7 9.40 -12.01 3.79
C GLN A 7 7.95 -11.95 3.30
N ALA A 8 7.05 -11.35 4.09
CA ALA A 8 5.67 -11.09 3.70
C ALA A 8 5.61 -10.18 2.47
N LEU A 9 6.42 -9.13 2.42
CA LEU A 9 6.54 -8.24 1.26
C LEU A 9 7.00 -9.01 0.02
N LYS A 10 8.07 -9.80 0.12
CA LYS A 10 8.59 -10.57 -1.02
C LYS A 10 7.55 -11.55 -1.57
N ARG A 11 6.92 -12.34 -0.71
CA ARG A 11 5.85 -13.28 -1.12
C ARG A 11 4.67 -12.56 -1.77
N SER A 12 4.33 -11.38 -1.25
CA SER A 12 3.27 -10.53 -1.82
C SER A 12 3.61 -10.08 -3.23
N ILE A 13 4.82 -9.60 -3.47
CA ILE A 13 5.30 -9.20 -4.81
C ILE A 13 5.31 -10.38 -5.78
N ASP A 14 5.81 -11.55 -5.35
CA ASP A 14 5.81 -12.76 -6.17
C ASP A 14 4.38 -13.19 -6.55
N LEU A 15 3.43 -13.07 -5.62
CA LEU A 15 2.03 -13.36 -5.87
C LEU A 15 1.40 -12.35 -6.84
N ILE A 16 1.68 -11.06 -6.69
CA ILE A 16 1.19 -10.02 -7.60
C ILE A 16 1.66 -10.28 -9.03
N LYS A 17 2.94 -10.58 -9.23
CA LYS A 17 3.51 -10.87 -10.56
C LYS A 17 2.88 -12.10 -11.21
N LYS A 18 2.36 -13.04 -10.42
CA LYS A 18 1.72 -14.26 -10.92
C LYS A 18 0.23 -14.07 -11.23
N VAL A 19 -0.46 -13.28 -10.40
CA VAL A 19 -1.93 -13.11 -10.49
C VAL A 19 -2.30 -11.91 -11.34
N GLU A 20 -1.41 -10.92 -11.46
CA GLU A 20 -1.61 -9.67 -12.21
C GLU A 20 -2.93 -8.96 -11.87
N PRO A 21 -3.24 -8.70 -10.59
CA PRO A 21 -4.46 -8.01 -10.23
C PRO A 21 -4.43 -6.55 -10.69
N ASP A 22 -5.62 -5.99 -10.94
CA ASP A 22 -5.77 -4.56 -11.24
C ASP A 22 -5.33 -3.69 -10.04
N PHE A 23 -5.71 -4.12 -8.83
CA PHE A 23 -5.44 -3.42 -7.58
C PHE A 23 -5.00 -4.37 -6.47
N VAL A 24 -4.16 -3.85 -5.56
CA VAL A 24 -3.90 -4.46 -4.26
C VAL A 24 -4.02 -3.43 -3.16
N GLU A 25 -4.56 -3.83 -2.02
CA GLU A 25 -4.52 -3.03 -0.80
C GLU A 25 -3.31 -3.40 0.05
N VAL A 26 -2.57 -2.42 0.58
CA VAL A 26 -1.42 -2.60 1.47
C VAL A 26 -1.81 -2.12 2.87
N LEU A 27 -1.62 -3.02 3.84
CA LEU A 27 -1.93 -2.81 5.25
C LEU A 27 -0.66 -3.09 6.09
N PRO A 28 -0.25 -2.16 6.98
CA PRO A 28 -0.84 -0.85 7.19
C PRO A 28 -0.40 0.17 6.13
N GLY A 29 -1.19 1.22 5.94
CA GLY A 29 -1.02 2.22 4.89
C GLY A 29 0.11 3.21 5.18
N VAL A 30 0.54 3.28 6.45
CA VAL A 30 1.77 3.98 6.88
C VAL A 30 3.05 3.23 6.52
N ALA A 31 2.97 2.00 5.99
CA ALA A 31 4.12 1.26 5.51
C ALA A 31 4.57 1.75 4.12
N SER A 32 4.87 3.06 3.99
CA SER A 32 5.19 3.74 2.73
C SER A 32 6.32 3.07 1.94
N LYS A 33 7.31 2.50 2.64
CA LYS A 33 8.39 1.72 2.00
C LYS A 33 7.82 0.52 1.24
N ALA A 34 6.89 -0.23 1.83
CA ALA A 34 6.29 -1.39 1.19
C ALA A 34 5.48 -0.99 -0.05
N ILE A 35 4.72 0.11 0.04
CA ILE A 35 3.97 0.69 -1.09
C ILE A 35 4.93 1.00 -2.25
N HIS A 36 6.05 1.69 -1.95
CA HIS A 36 7.06 2.03 -2.95
C HIS A 36 7.68 0.79 -3.60
N HIS A 37 8.02 -0.23 -2.82
CA HIS A 37 8.58 -1.48 -3.34
C HIS A 37 7.60 -2.20 -4.28
N ILE A 38 6.33 -2.32 -3.89
CA ILE A 38 5.30 -2.97 -4.71
C ILE A 38 5.10 -2.20 -6.02
N GLN A 39 4.97 -0.87 -5.95
CA GLN A 39 4.78 -0.04 -7.14
C GLN A 39 5.99 -0.08 -8.08
N LYS A 40 7.21 -0.17 -7.54
CA LYS A 40 8.43 -0.25 -8.35
C LYS A 40 8.62 -1.61 -9.02
N GLU A 41 8.21 -2.68 -8.35
CA GLU A 41 8.45 -4.05 -8.81
C GLU A 41 7.27 -4.67 -9.58
N THR A 42 6.12 -4.02 -9.60
CA THR A 42 4.88 -4.52 -10.22
C THR A 42 4.16 -3.38 -10.95
N ASN A 43 3.34 -3.72 -11.95
CA ASN A 43 2.50 -2.74 -12.66
C ASN A 43 1.11 -2.56 -12.02
N THR A 44 0.86 -3.21 -10.88
CA THR A 44 -0.42 -3.19 -10.19
C THR A 44 -0.60 -1.89 -9.40
N GLN A 45 -1.83 -1.36 -9.40
CA GLN A 45 -2.15 -0.14 -8.65
C GLN A 45 -2.31 -0.45 -7.15
N VAL A 46 -1.77 0.41 -6.28
CA VAL A 46 -1.78 0.20 -4.82
C VAL A 46 -2.84 1.08 -4.16
N ILE A 47 -3.61 0.49 -3.25
CA ILE A 47 -4.46 1.18 -2.28
C ILE A 47 -3.76 1.10 -0.93
N ALA A 48 -3.57 2.21 -0.22
CA ALA A 48 -2.99 2.21 1.12
C ALA A 48 -4.10 2.28 2.17
N GLY A 49 -4.07 1.40 3.17
CA GLY A 49 -5.14 1.33 4.17
C GLY A 49 -4.65 1.01 5.57
N GLY A 50 -5.34 1.51 6.59
CA GLY A 50 -5.07 1.21 8.01
C GLY A 50 -3.93 2.04 8.63
N LEU A 51 -4.14 2.44 9.90
CA LEU A 51 -3.27 3.33 10.68
C LEU A 51 -3.02 4.72 10.05
N ILE A 52 -3.90 5.19 9.17
CA ILE A 52 -3.83 6.53 8.58
C ILE A 52 -4.78 7.48 9.34
N ASN A 53 -4.20 8.43 10.06
CA ASN A 53 -4.92 9.36 10.94
C ASN A 53 -4.54 10.84 10.72
N THR A 54 -3.60 11.13 9.83
CA THR A 54 -3.19 12.50 9.46
C THR A 54 -3.15 12.71 7.95
N ILE A 55 -3.25 13.98 7.52
CA ILE A 55 -3.08 14.36 6.11
C ILE A 55 -1.66 14.06 5.63
N ASP A 56 -0.65 14.18 6.50
CA ASP A 56 0.73 13.90 6.15
C ASP A 56 0.96 12.42 5.82
N GLU A 57 0.33 11.50 6.57
CA GLU A 57 0.37 10.06 6.26
C GLU A 57 -0.32 9.73 4.93
N VAL A 58 -1.44 10.41 4.62
CA VAL A 58 -2.10 10.30 3.30
C VAL A 58 -1.14 10.74 2.20
N ASN A 59 -0.53 11.92 2.36
CA ASN A 59 0.42 12.47 1.40
C ASN A 59 1.65 11.58 1.23
N GLU A 60 2.14 11.00 2.32
CA GLU A 60 3.29 10.09 2.30
C GLU A 60 2.95 8.81 1.52
N ALA A 61 1.78 8.20 1.76
CA ALA A 61 1.34 7.02 1.04
C ALA A 61 1.21 7.30 -0.47
N VAL A 62 0.56 8.40 -0.84
CA VAL A 62 0.37 8.81 -2.25
C VAL A 62 1.72 9.10 -2.92
N LYS A 63 2.60 9.84 -2.25
CA LYS A 63 3.95 10.15 -2.76
C LYS A 63 4.78 8.89 -3.02
N ASN A 64 4.56 7.83 -2.24
CA ASN A 64 5.27 6.57 -2.39
C ASN A 64 4.60 5.60 -3.37
N GLY A 65 3.52 5.99 -4.05
CA GLY A 65 2.92 5.22 -5.14
C GLY A 65 1.54 4.65 -4.86
N ALA A 66 0.90 4.99 -3.73
CA ALA A 66 -0.51 4.67 -3.54
C ALA A 66 -1.38 5.50 -4.49
N LYS A 67 -2.27 4.83 -5.22
CA LYS A 67 -3.27 5.45 -6.09
C LYS A 67 -4.46 5.97 -5.30
N TYR A 68 -4.88 5.22 -4.28
CA TYR A 68 -5.98 5.54 -3.40
C TYR A 68 -5.61 5.26 -1.94
N VAL A 69 -6.34 5.90 -1.01
CA VAL A 69 -6.20 5.69 0.42
C VAL A 69 -7.55 5.30 1.02
N THR A 70 -7.59 4.23 1.81
CA THR A 70 -8.76 3.80 2.59
C THR A 70 -8.52 4.15 4.06
N THR A 71 -9.47 4.83 4.70
CA THR A 71 -9.40 5.12 6.13
C THR A 71 -10.80 5.14 6.75
N SER A 72 -10.89 4.62 7.97
CA SER A 72 -12.09 4.74 8.80
C SER A 72 -12.05 6.01 9.67
N TYR A 73 -11.02 6.85 9.54
CA TYR A 73 -10.89 8.08 10.31
C TYR A 73 -11.64 9.22 9.60
N ASP A 74 -12.81 9.54 10.14
CA ASP A 74 -13.79 10.49 9.62
C ASP A 74 -13.25 11.90 9.39
N LYS A 75 -12.26 12.34 10.17
CA LYS A 75 -11.66 13.67 10.01
C LYS A 75 -10.82 13.84 8.73
N LEU A 76 -10.57 12.77 7.98
CA LEU A 76 -9.83 12.79 6.70
C LEU A 76 -10.71 12.58 5.47
N TRP A 77 -12.03 12.56 5.63
CA TRP A 77 -12.98 12.40 4.52
C TRP A 77 -13.09 13.66 3.66
#